data_AF-A0A8T7JT68-F1
#
_entry.id   AF-A0A8T7JT68-F1
#
_cell.length_a   1.000
_cell.length_b   1.000
_cell.length_c   1.000
_cell.angle_alpha   90.00
_cell.angle_beta   90.00
_cell.angle_gamma   90.00
#
_symmetry.space_group_name_H-M   'P 1'
#
loop_
_entity.id
_entity.type
_entity.pdbx_description
1 polymer ?
#
loop_
_entity_poly.entity_id
_entity_poly.type
_entity_poly.pdbx_seq_one_letter_code
_entity_poly.pdbx_strand_id
1 'polypeptide(L)'
;VIILSNPGWAGGVVGIVANKLVERYHKPAILFNESEDGILRGSARSIEGLHITEAITTQKDILLGFGGHPMAAGMSLKKEDFPAFRRGLGKAIEKQLGDIVFEEPTLQIDAWLGLNDLNLDLADSLELLAPFGAGNPQLTLATRNVTLKSAITLGKTKEHLRLNVEDENGEIGSFLWWSGAGEELPPTETKFDIAYTLRATSFRGQRKVTLQFKEFRVTEEKQIKIRESKFDIRDMRLQSSTLNLQPSTLIWAEGPDRSAGVNRLDLTQADEFTIYTTPPSPAELRKALEIVQPKIVYVFAKPPAEQKPDEFLTYLAGLCKFVLNQRRGKTTISELAAASAARESAIQLGLEWLAAGGQLSVGIEDDNVQLSKETQEKNPYLQSELFIALRGVLNETTAYRKYFALSDNLSKLF
;
A
#
# COMPACT_ATOMS: atom_id res chain seq x y z
N VAL A 1 -6.43 -15.91 15.07
CA VAL A 1 -5.93 -15.61 16.44
C VAL A 1 -4.68 -14.74 16.37
N ILE A 2 -4.52 -13.78 17.28
CA ILE A 2 -3.31 -12.98 17.46
C ILE A 2 -2.55 -13.54 18.68
N ILE A 3 -1.29 -13.95 18.52
CA ILE A 3 -0.47 -14.48 19.61
C ILE A 3 0.91 -13.83 19.55
N LEU A 4 1.26 -13.05 20.56
CA LEU A 4 2.50 -12.28 20.61
C LEU A 4 3.17 -12.38 21.98
N SER A 5 4.50 -12.28 22.01
CA SER A 5 5.31 -12.14 23.22
C SER A 5 6.27 -10.97 23.10
N ASN A 6 6.58 -10.30 24.21
CA ASN A 6 7.64 -9.31 24.26
C ASN A 6 8.24 -9.20 25.68
N PRO A 7 9.57 -9.14 25.83
CA PRO A 7 10.22 -9.01 27.14
C PRO A 7 9.97 -7.65 27.81
N GLY A 8 9.66 -6.60 27.04
CA GLY A 8 9.41 -5.26 27.55
C GLY A 8 7.97 -5.01 28.03
N TRP A 9 7.08 -6.01 28.00
CA TRP A 9 5.68 -5.83 28.42
C TRP A 9 5.48 -6.05 29.91
N ALA A 10 4.81 -5.11 30.57
CA ALA A 10 4.41 -5.27 31.96
C ALA A 10 3.26 -6.30 32.07
N GLY A 11 3.46 -7.35 32.87
CA GLY A 11 2.48 -8.44 33.04
C GLY A 11 1.11 -7.98 33.56
N GLY A 12 1.03 -6.87 34.30
CA GLY A 12 -0.25 -6.31 34.74
C GLY A 12 -1.09 -5.67 33.62
N VAL A 13 -0.50 -5.40 32.45
CA VAL A 13 -1.12 -4.62 31.37
C VAL A 13 -1.49 -5.48 30.16
N VAL A 14 -0.86 -6.66 30.00
CA VAL A 14 -1.07 -7.53 28.82
C VAL A 14 -2.54 -7.92 28.62
N GLY A 15 -3.33 -8.09 29.68
CA GLY A 15 -4.77 -8.39 29.58
C GLY A 15 -5.60 -7.25 29.02
N ILE A 16 -5.25 -6.00 29.32
CA ILE A 16 -5.93 -4.79 28.82
C ILE A 16 -5.60 -4.61 27.33
N VAL A 17 -4.34 -4.80 26.96
CA VAL A 17 -3.91 -4.69 25.56
C VAL A 17 -4.51 -5.82 24.73
N ALA A 18 -4.58 -7.05 25.26
CA ALA A 18 -5.27 -8.15 24.59
C ALA A 18 -6.73 -7.81 24.30
N ASN A 19 -7.44 -7.14 25.23
CA ASN A 19 -8.82 -6.73 24.99
C ASN A 19 -8.93 -5.69 23.87
N LYS A 20 -8.03 -4.69 23.84
CA LYS A 20 -7.98 -3.69 22.77
C LYS A 20 -7.67 -4.31 21.41
N LEU A 21 -6.86 -5.37 21.36
CA LEU A 21 -6.59 -6.10 20.11
C LEU A 21 -7.82 -6.89 19.66
N VAL A 22 -8.57 -7.49 20.59
CA VAL A 22 -9.86 -8.12 20.27
C VAL A 22 -10.84 -7.09 19.72
N GLU A 23 -10.97 -5.92 20.37
CA GLU A 23 -11.84 -4.83 19.91
C GLU A 23 -11.44 -4.30 18.53
N ARG A 24 -10.12 -4.13 18.27
CA ARG A 24 -9.63 -3.58 17.01
C ARG A 24 -9.67 -4.57 15.85
N TYR A 25 -9.32 -5.83 16.11
CA TYR A 25 -9.09 -6.82 15.04
C TYR A 25 -10.18 -7.90 14.98
N HIS A 26 -11.13 -7.90 15.91
CA HIS A 26 -12.19 -8.90 16.02
C HIS A 26 -11.67 -10.34 15.97
N LYS A 27 -10.47 -10.53 16.53
CA LYS A 27 -9.76 -11.81 16.57
C LYS A 27 -9.38 -12.11 18.02
N PRO A 28 -9.48 -13.36 18.48
CA PRO A 28 -8.99 -13.73 19.80
C PRO A 28 -7.51 -13.37 19.92
N ALA A 29 -7.14 -12.76 21.04
CA ALA A 29 -5.82 -12.21 21.26
C ALA A 29 -5.20 -12.74 22.54
N ILE A 30 -3.93 -13.13 22.46
CA ILE A 30 -3.16 -13.69 23.57
C ILE A 30 -1.80 -13.02 23.58
N LEU A 31 -1.50 -12.33 24.67
CA LEU A 31 -0.26 -11.59 24.86
C LEU A 31 0.51 -12.16 26.03
N PHE A 32 1.80 -12.36 25.82
CA PHE A 32 2.74 -12.87 26.82
C PHE A 32 3.77 -11.82 27.18
N ASN A 33 3.99 -11.61 28.48
CA ASN A 33 5.21 -10.98 28.95
C ASN A 33 6.29 -12.05 29.14
N GLU A 34 7.51 -11.75 28.71
CA GLU A 34 8.67 -12.62 28.97
C GLU A 34 9.32 -12.19 30.28
N SER A 35 9.20 -13.01 31.32
CA SER A 35 9.84 -12.75 32.60
C SER A 35 11.31 -13.21 32.59
N GLU A 36 12.13 -12.62 33.46
CA GLU A 36 13.56 -12.94 33.57
C GLU A 36 13.83 -14.40 33.98
N ASP A 37 12.84 -15.05 34.61
CA ASP A 37 12.86 -16.48 34.96
C ASP A 37 12.70 -17.42 33.76
N GLY A 38 12.62 -16.89 32.52
CA GLY A 38 12.43 -17.67 31.31
C GLY A 38 11.00 -18.18 31.10
N ILE A 39 10.08 -17.78 31.97
CA ILE A 39 8.66 -18.14 31.90
C ILE A 39 7.87 -17.03 31.21
N LEU A 40 7.07 -17.43 30.24
CA LEU A 40 6.08 -16.56 29.62
C LEU A 40 4.80 -16.59 30.45
N ARG A 41 4.32 -15.42 30.86
CA ARG A 41 3.03 -15.27 31.54
C ARG A 41 2.07 -14.55 30.60
N GLY A 42 0.94 -15.17 30.32
CA GLY A 42 0.03 -14.79 29.25
C GLY A 42 -1.36 -14.44 29.73
N SER A 43 -1.98 -13.48 29.06
CA SER A 43 -3.41 -13.16 29.17
C SER A 43 -4.09 -13.32 27.82
N ALA A 44 -5.22 -14.03 27.82
CA ALA A 44 -6.05 -14.28 26.66
C ALA A 44 -7.39 -13.54 26.75
N ARG A 45 -7.88 -13.08 25.60
CA ARG A 45 -9.23 -12.55 25.39
C ARG A 45 -9.84 -13.21 24.15
N SER A 46 -11.08 -13.66 24.30
CA SER A 46 -11.82 -14.35 23.25
C SER A 46 -12.76 -13.41 22.50
N ILE A 47 -13.39 -13.96 21.47
CA ILE A 47 -14.54 -13.41 20.75
C ILE A 47 -15.76 -14.30 21.01
N GLU A 48 -16.94 -13.79 20.67
CA GLU A 48 -18.16 -14.60 20.67
C GLU A 48 -18.02 -15.83 19.77
N GLY A 49 -18.65 -16.94 20.17
CA GLY A 49 -18.53 -18.22 19.46
C GLY A 49 -17.24 -19.01 19.73
N LEU A 50 -16.27 -18.45 20.47
CA LEU A 50 -15.01 -19.13 20.82
C LEU A 50 -14.83 -19.29 22.33
N HIS A 51 -14.70 -20.53 22.82
CA HIS A 51 -14.36 -20.81 24.21
C HIS A 51 -12.85 -20.89 24.41
N ILE A 52 -12.19 -19.74 24.67
CA ILE A 52 -10.72 -19.65 24.65
C ILE A 52 -10.03 -20.60 25.64
N THR A 53 -10.62 -20.81 26.81
CA THR A 53 -10.06 -21.70 27.84
C THR A 53 -10.06 -23.17 27.39
N GLU A 54 -11.03 -23.62 26.60
CA GLU A 54 -11.05 -24.99 26.05
C GLU A 54 -9.96 -25.14 25.00
N ALA A 55 -9.82 -24.15 24.11
CA ALA A 55 -8.74 -24.13 23.12
C ALA A 55 -7.36 -24.20 23.79
N ILE A 56 -7.13 -23.43 24.87
CA ILE A 56 -5.89 -23.47 25.66
C ILE A 56 -5.69 -24.83 26.31
N THR A 57 -6.75 -25.46 26.81
CA THR A 57 -6.70 -26.78 27.47
C THR A 57 -6.13 -27.87 26.53
N THR A 58 -6.33 -27.73 25.21
CA THR A 58 -5.74 -28.65 24.22
C THR A 58 -4.20 -28.65 24.22
N GLN A 59 -3.57 -27.62 24.81
CA GLN A 59 -2.13 -27.43 24.90
C GLN A 59 -1.59 -27.70 26.32
N LYS A 60 -2.37 -28.36 27.19
CA LYS A 60 -2.02 -28.57 28.62
C LYS A 60 -0.61 -29.14 28.86
N ASP A 61 -0.09 -29.97 27.97
CA ASP A 61 1.18 -30.68 28.18
C ASP A 61 2.41 -29.77 28.09
N ILE A 62 2.27 -28.59 27.47
CA ILE A 62 3.33 -27.58 27.35
C ILE A 62 3.10 -26.35 28.24
N LEU A 63 2.01 -26.36 29.02
CA LEU A 63 1.65 -25.27 29.93
C LEU A 63 2.15 -25.59 31.35
N LEU A 64 2.70 -24.59 32.02
CA LEU A 64 3.06 -24.67 33.45
C LEU A 64 1.84 -24.42 34.35
N GLY A 65 0.86 -23.68 33.84
CA GLY A 65 -0.43 -23.44 34.50
C GLY A 65 -1.37 -22.67 33.59
N PHE A 66 -2.68 -22.88 33.72
CA PHE A 66 -3.70 -22.11 33.02
C PHE A 66 -5.03 -22.15 33.76
N GLY A 67 -5.89 -21.17 33.48
CA GLY A 67 -7.25 -21.12 34.02
C GLY A 67 -8.02 -19.91 33.52
N GLY A 68 -9.34 -19.93 33.63
CA GLY A 68 -10.18 -18.82 33.19
C GLY A 68 -11.61 -19.21 32.85
N HIS A 69 -12.24 -18.34 32.09
CA HIS A 69 -13.63 -18.39 31.62
C HIS A 69 -13.67 -18.49 30.09
N PRO A 70 -14.84 -18.71 29.48
CA PRO A 70 -14.97 -18.79 28.02
C PRO A 70 -14.37 -17.59 27.27
N MET A 71 -14.49 -16.38 27.83
CA MET A 71 -14.05 -15.13 27.18
C MET A 71 -12.65 -14.64 27.60
N ALA A 72 -12.05 -15.19 28.65
CA ALA A 72 -10.78 -14.71 29.17
C ALA A 72 -10.04 -15.81 29.94
N ALA A 73 -8.73 -15.91 29.74
CA ALA A 73 -7.90 -16.89 30.45
C ALA A 73 -6.52 -16.33 30.78
N GLY A 74 -5.91 -16.87 31.84
CA GLY A 74 -4.49 -16.70 32.16
C GLY A 74 -3.75 -18.00 31.94
N MET A 75 -2.48 -17.92 31.52
CA MET A 75 -1.63 -19.10 31.34
C MET A 75 -0.14 -18.79 31.51
N SER A 76 0.66 -19.82 31.70
CA SER A 76 2.12 -19.75 31.68
C SER A 76 2.75 -20.94 30.96
N LEU A 77 3.90 -20.71 30.33
CA LEU A 77 4.70 -21.72 29.64
C LEU A 77 6.17 -21.31 29.60
N LYS A 78 7.07 -22.25 29.27
CA LYS A 78 8.47 -21.90 29.02
C LYS A 78 8.62 -21.20 27.66
N LYS A 79 9.59 -20.30 27.55
CA LYS A 79 9.88 -19.57 26.31
C LYS A 79 10.17 -20.49 25.11
N GLU A 80 10.84 -21.61 25.35
CA GLU A 80 11.17 -22.62 24.33
C GLU A 80 9.93 -23.28 23.70
N ASP A 81 8.83 -23.40 24.46
CA ASP A 81 7.58 -24.03 24.02
C ASP A 81 6.66 -23.07 23.24
N PHE A 82 6.97 -21.77 23.24
CA PHE A 82 6.13 -20.74 22.62
C PHE A 82 5.83 -20.97 21.13
N PRO A 83 6.80 -21.37 20.28
CA PRO A 83 6.51 -21.68 18.88
C PRO A 83 5.56 -22.87 18.72
N ALA A 84 5.67 -23.89 19.58
CA ALA A 84 4.78 -25.05 19.56
C ALA A 84 3.37 -24.65 20.00
N PHE A 85 3.26 -23.88 21.09
CA PHE A 85 2.01 -23.31 21.57
C PHE A 85 1.27 -22.50 20.51
N ARG A 86 1.97 -21.60 19.81
CA ARG A 86 1.37 -20.78 18.73
C ARG A 86 0.72 -21.64 17.65
N ARG A 87 1.40 -22.71 17.21
CA ARG A 87 0.90 -23.60 16.17
C ARG A 87 -0.26 -24.46 16.67
N GLY A 88 -0.11 -25.07 17.84
CA GLY A 88 -1.12 -25.97 18.41
C GLY A 88 -2.41 -25.23 18.73
N LEU A 89 -2.31 -24.07 19.37
CA LEU A 89 -3.48 -23.26 19.68
C LEU A 89 -4.15 -22.68 18.43
N GLY A 90 -3.38 -22.28 17.41
CA GLY A 90 -3.92 -21.84 16.13
C GLY A 90 -4.86 -22.89 15.53
N LYS A 91 -4.43 -24.16 15.50
CA LYS A 91 -5.23 -25.29 15.03
C LYS A 91 -6.45 -25.58 15.91
N ALA A 92 -6.31 -25.46 17.23
CA ALA A 92 -7.42 -25.68 18.16
C ALA A 92 -8.53 -24.65 17.96
N ILE A 93 -8.15 -23.37 17.81
CA ILE A 93 -9.07 -22.27 17.52
C ILE A 93 -9.72 -22.43 16.15
N GLU A 94 -8.93 -22.78 15.13
CA GLU A 94 -9.44 -23.05 13.77
C GLU A 94 -10.47 -24.19 13.77
N LYS A 95 -10.20 -25.28 14.51
CA LYS A 95 -11.15 -26.38 14.66
C LYS A 95 -12.43 -25.97 15.40
N GLN A 96 -12.32 -25.14 16.43
CA GLN A 96 -13.48 -24.69 17.21
C GLN A 96 -14.36 -23.70 16.45
N LEU A 97 -13.73 -22.83 15.65
CA LEU A 97 -14.44 -21.88 14.79
C LEU A 97 -14.93 -22.54 13.49
N GLY A 98 -14.33 -23.63 13.02
CA GLY A 98 -14.76 -24.30 11.78
C GLY A 98 -14.79 -23.36 10.57
N ASP A 99 -15.79 -23.53 9.69
CA ASP A 99 -16.06 -22.66 8.54
C ASP A 99 -16.85 -21.40 8.91
N ILE A 100 -16.84 -20.96 10.19
CA ILE A 100 -17.53 -19.73 10.58
C ILE A 100 -16.92 -18.58 9.78
N VAL A 101 -17.71 -18.07 8.83
CA VAL A 101 -17.49 -16.79 8.17
C VAL A 101 -17.54 -15.77 9.29
N PHE A 102 -16.40 -15.14 9.57
CA PHE A 102 -16.39 -13.95 10.41
C PHE A 102 -17.27 -12.92 9.71
N GLU A 103 -18.49 -12.74 10.22
CA GLU A 103 -19.34 -11.62 9.78
C GLU A 103 -18.55 -10.34 10.03
N GLU A 104 -18.54 -9.46 9.03
CA GLU A 104 -17.94 -8.15 9.19
C GLU A 104 -18.57 -7.47 10.42
N PRO A 105 -17.78 -6.81 11.28
CA PRO A 105 -18.32 -6.15 12.45
C PRO A 105 -19.41 -5.17 12.03
N THR A 106 -20.65 -5.43 12.45
CA THR A 106 -21.79 -4.58 12.11
C THR A 106 -21.89 -3.43 13.11
N LEU A 107 -22.06 -2.20 12.62
CA LEU A 107 -22.44 -1.07 13.44
C LEU A 107 -23.96 -0.90 13.40
N GLN A 108 -24.63 -1.11 14.54
CA GLN A 108 -26.06 -0.84 14.67
C GLN A 108 -26.30 0.68 14.61
N ILE A 109 -27.22 1.10 13.74
CA ILE A 109 -27.70 2.48 13.63
C ILE A 109 -29.10 2.55 14.20
N ASP A 110 -29.28 3.37 15.24
CA ASP A 110 -30.57 3.51 15.93
C ASP A 110 -31.51 4.47 15.20
N ALA A 111 -30.97 5.51 14.55
CA ALA A 111 -31.76 6.44 13.74
C ALA A 111 -30.94 7.14 12.66
N TRP A 112 -31.62 7.49 11.56
CA TRP A 112 -31.09 8.32 10.48
C TRP A 112 -31.64 9.74 10.60
N LEU A 113 -30.77 10.75 10.61
CA LEU A 113 -31.14 12.15 10.82
C LEU A 113 -30.42 13.06 9.82
N GLY A 114 -31.09 14.14 9.40
CA GLY A 114 -30.44 15.21 8.64
C GLY A 114 -29.56 16.05 9.55
N LEU A 115 -28.58 16.78 8.99
CA LEU A 115 -27.69 17.63 9.79
C LEU A 115 -28.47 18.74 10.51
N ASN A 116 -29.58 19.20 9.92
CA ASN A 116 -30.47 20.21 10.50
C ASN A 116 -31.22 19.77 11.76
N ASP A 117 -31.37 18.47 11.98
CA ASP A 117 -32.05 17.93 13.16
C ASP A 117 -31.12 17.86 14.38
N LEU A 118 -29.81 18.07 14.19
CA LEU A 118 -28.77 17.87 15.20
C LEU A 118 -28.62 19.09 16.12
N ASN A 119 -29.65 19.34 16.93
CA ASN A 119 -29.74 20.49 17.82
C ASN A 119 -29.68 20.12 19.32
N LEU A 120 -29.68 21.15 20.19
CA LEU A 120 -29.59 20.97 21.64
C LEU A 120 -30.82 20.29 22.24
N ASP A 121 -32.02 20.51 21.69
CA ASP A 121 -33.26 19.91 22.20
C ASP A 121 -33.26 18.40 21.96
N LEU A 122 -32.78 17.96 20.80
CA LEU A 122 -32.52 16.55 20.52
C LEU A 122 -31.47 16.01 21.51
N ALA A 123 -30.36 16.72 21.72
CA ALA A 123 -29.32 16.30 22.65
C ALA A 123 -29.86 16.06 24.07
N ASP A 124 -30.67 16.99 24.57
CA ASP A 124 -31.29 16.89 25.89
C ASP A 124 -32.29 15.75 25.97
N SER A 125 -33.07 15.54 24.91
CA SER A 125 -34.03 14.43 24.82
C SER A 125 -33.33 13.07 24.86
N LEU A 126 -32.17 12.93 24.19
CA LEU A 126 -31.41 11.69 24.22
C LEU A 126 -30.76 11.42 25.58
N GLU A 127 -30.34 12.46 26.31
CA GLU A 127 -29.71 12.31 27.63
C GLU A 127 -30.71 11.78 28.68
N LEU A 128 -32.02 11.93 28.46
CA LEU A 128 -33.07 11.32 29.31
C LEU A 128 -33.03 9.77 29.31
N LEU A 129 -32.37 9.15 28.33
CA LEU A 129 -32.18 7.70 28.26
C LEU A 129 -31.02 7.19 29.14
N ALA A 130 -30.26 8.10 29.76
CA ALA A 130 -29.21 7.74 30.70
C ALA A 130 -29.80 7.05 31.96
N PRO A 131 -29.04 6.19 32.67
CA PRO A 131 -27.61 5.94 32.51
C PRO A 131 -27.27 4.99 31.36
N PHE A 132 -26.25 5.35 30.60
CA PHE A 132 -25.71 4.48 29.55
C PHE A 132 -24.70 3.48 30.12
N GLY A 133 -24.67 2.26 29.60
CA GLY A 133 -23.78 1.19 30.03
C GLY A 133 -24.07 -0.14 29.36
N ALA A 134 -23.56 -1.23 29.94
CA ALA A 134 -23.88 -2.58 29.49
C ALA A 134 -25.40 -2.83 29.65
N GLY A 135 -26.08 -3.16 28.55
CA GLY A 135 -27.54 -3.31 28.50
C GLY A 135 -28.32 -2.04 28.12
N ASN A 136 -27.67 -0.87 28.09
CA ASN A 136 -28.23 0.38 27.58
C ASN A 136 -27.13 1.21 26.91
N PRO A 137 -26.65 0.79 25.72
CA PRO A 137 -25.58 1.50 25.04
C PRO A 137 -26.04 2.91 24.62
N GLN A 138 -25.08 3.80 24.41
CA GLN A 138 -25.40 5.10 23.84
C GLN A 138 -25.91 4.93 22.41
N LEU A 139 -26.94 5.70 22.04
CA LEU A 139 -27.49 5.65 20.70
C LEU A 139 -26.47 6.09 19.64
N THR A 140 -26.41 5.30 18.57
CA THR A 140 -25.63 5.59 17.37
C THR A 140 -26.56 6.12 16.29
N LEU A 141 -26.37 7.39 15.93
CA LEU A 141 -27.12 8.09 14.90
C LEU A 141 -26.30 8.10 13.60
N ALA A 142 -26.96 8.33 12.46
CA ALA A 142 -26.25 8.49 11.19
C ALA A 142 -26.91 9.51 10.26
N THR A 143 -26.11 10.07 9.36
CA THR A 143 -26.56 10.94 8.26
C THR A 143 -26.07 10.36 6.94
N ARG A 144 -26.95 10.39 5.92
CA ARG A 144 -26.66 9.84 4.60
C ARG A 144 -26.01 10.84 3.66
N ASN A 145 -25.26 10.32 2.68
CA ASN A 145 -24.84 11.04 1.48
C ASN A 145 -24.16 12.40 1.75
N VAL A 146 -23.33 12.48 2.78
CA VAL A 146 -22.54 13.67 3.08
C VAL A 146 -21.24 13.69 2.26
N THR A 147 -20.68 14.87 2.08
CA THR A 147 -19.37 15.08 1.42
C THR A 147 -18.38 15.72 2.39
N LEU A 148 -17.13 15.26 2.39
CA LEU A 148 -16.08 15.82 3.25
C LEU A 148 -15.64 17.19 2.72
N LYS A 149 -15.74 18.24 3.55
CA LYS A 149 -15.27 19.59 3.24
C LYS A 149 -13.88 19.88 3.78
N SER A 150 -13.60 19.41 4.99
CA SER A 150 -12.27 19.54 5.59
C SER A 150 -12.06 18.55 6.74
N ALA A 151 -10.80 18.16 6.94
CA ALA A 151 -10.32 17.40 8.09
C ALA A 151 -9.20 18.20 8.78
N ILE A 152 -9.40 18.57 10.04
CA ILE A 152 -8.49 19.46 10.79
C ILE A 152 -7.97 18.71 12.01
N THR A 153 -6.65 18.61 12.17
CA THR A 153 -6.03 18.04 13.37
C THR A 153 -6.20 18.95 14.58
N LEU A 154 -6.53 18.37 15.73
CA LEU A 154 -6.76 19.04 17.01
C LEU A 154 -5.87 18.45 18.12
N GLY A 155 -5.69 19.22 19.20
CA GLY A 155 -4.91 18.84 20.38
C GLY A 155 -3.45 19.27 20.33
N LYS A 156 -2.76 19.30 21.48
CA LYS A 156 -1.33 19.69 21.57
C LYS A 156 -0.43 18.74 20.80
N THR A 157 -0.79 17.47 20.79
CA THR A 157 -0.15 16.33 20.12
C THR A 157 -0.65 16.11 18.69
N LYS A 158 -1.65 16.89 18.24
CA LYS A 158 -2.34 16.73 16.93
C LYS A 158 -2.93 15.34 16.69
N GLU A 159 -3.34 14.64 17.76
CA GLU A 159 -3.80 13.25 17.67
C GLU A 159 -5.30 13.12 17.33
N HIS A 160 -6.10 14.19 17.42
CA HIS A 160 -7.53 14.15 17.15
C HIS A 160 -7.87 14.83 15.81
N LEU A 161 -9.03 14.52 15.23
CA LEU A 161 -9.53 15.16 14.02
C LEU A 161 -10.88 15.83 14.25
N ARG A 162 -11.10 16.94 13.57
CA ARG A 162 -12.43 17.50 13.31
C ARG A 162 -12.73 17.33 11.84
N LEU A 163 -13.78 16.59 11.53
CA LEU A 163 -14.32 16.44 10.19
C LEU A 163 -15.46 17.43 10.01
N ASN A 164 -15.39 18.27 9.00
CA ASN A 164 -16.52 19.09 8.56
C ASN A 164 -17.08 18.45 7.29
N VAL A 165 -18.36 18.12 7.32
CA VAL A 165 -19.07 17.49 6.21
C VAL A 165 -20.28 18.34 5.83
N GLU A 166 -20.68 18.24 4.57
CA GLU A 166 -21.86 18.92 4.04
C GLU A 166 -22.86 17.89 3.52
N ASP A 167 -24.16 18.07 3.79
CA ASP A 167 -25.22 17.25 3.21
C ASP A 167 -25.72 17.80 1.86
N GLU A 168 -26.66 17.11 1.21
CA GLU A 168 -27.21 17.51 -0.09
C GLU A 168 -27.97 18.84 -0.07
N ASN A 169 -28.39 19.31 1.11
CA ASN A 169 -29.06 20.60 1.28
C ASN A 169 -28.09 21.76 1.54
N GLY A 170 -26.78 21.48 1.61
CA GLY A 170 -25.74 22.47 1.88
C GLY A 170 -25.50 22.73 3.37
N GLU A 171 -26.05 21.91 4.26
CA GLU A 171 -25.89 22.06 5.70
C GLU A 171 -24.56 21.48 6.16
N ILE A 172 -23.89 22.17 7.09
CA ILE A 172 -22.54 21.78 7.54
C ILE A 172 -22.57 21.23 8.96
N GLY A 173 -22.08 20.00 9.13
CA GLY A 173 -21.88 19.35 10.42
C GLY A 173 -20.40 19.19 10.78
N SER A 174 -20.04 19.47 12.03
CA SER A 174 -18.68 19.28 12.57
C SER A 174 -18.63 18.09 13.52
N PHE A 175 -17.82 17.08 13.18
CA PHE A 175 -17.69 15.83 13.91
C PHE A 175 -16.30 15.71 14.54
N LEU A 176 -16.25 15.39 15.83
CA LEU A 176 -15.02 15.19 16.57
C LEU A 176 -14.63 13.71 16.56
N TRP A 177 -13.44 13.42 16.06
CA TRP A 177 -12.86 12.08 16.03
C TRP A 177 -11.63 12.03 16.92
N TRP A 178 -11.80 11.43 18.10
CA TRP A 178 -10.71 11.20 19.04
C TRP A 178 -9.75 10.14 18.48
N SER A 179 -8.46 10.49 18.45
CA SER A 179 -7.38 9.61 17.95
C SER A 179 -7.51 9.26 16.45
N GLY A 180 -8.22 10.06 15.66
CA GLY A 180 -8.37 9.82 14.22
C GLY A 180 -7.16 10.25 13.38
N ALA A 181 -6.17 10.93 13.96
CA ALA A 181 -5.02 11.39 13.18
C ALA A 181 -4.19 10.21 12.66
N GLY A 182 -4.04 10.13 11.33
CA GLY A 182 -3.34 9.04 10.64
C GLY A 182 -4.23 7.85 10.25
N GLU A 183 -5.51 7.88 10.63
CA GLU A 183 -6.52 6.94 10.10
C GLU A 183 -6.98 7.36 8.70
N GLU A 184 -7.55 6.42 7.95
CA GLU A 184 -8.05 6.66 6.60
C GLU A 184 -9.26 7.61 6.64
N LEU A 185 -9.25 8.62 5.76
CA LEU A 185 -10.34 9.58 5.63
C LEU A 185 -11.29 9.15 4.51
N PRO A 186 -12.57 9.54 4.57
CA PRO A 186 -13.45 9.46 3.41
C PRO A 186 -12.80 10.16 2.21
N PRO A 187 -12.74 9.54 1.02
CA PRO A 187 -12.11 10.15 -0.14
C PRO A 187 -12.75 11.50 -0.47
N THR A 188 -11.93 12.49 -0.84
CA THR A 188 -12.43 13.78 -1.29
C THR A 188 -13.31 13.62 -2.52
N GLU A 189 -14.39 14.42 -2.60
CA GLU A 189 -15.39 14.38 -3.69
C GLU A 189 -16.19 13.07 -3.81
N THR A 190 -16.29 12.27 -2.75
CA THR A 190 -17.22 11.12 -2.69
C THR A 190 -18.37 11.39 -1.71
N LYS A 191 -19.49 10.69 -1.94
CA LYS A 191 -20.59 10.65 -0.98
C LYS A 191 -20.39 9.49 -0.03
N PHE A 192 -20.61 9.73 1.25
CA PHE A 192 -20.57 8.70 2.28
C PHE A 192 -21.65 8.91 3.34
N ASP A 193 -22.01 7.83 4.02
CA ASP A 193 -22.80 7.87 5.24
C ASP A 193 -21.85 8.05 6.43
N ILE A 194 -22.23 8.89 7.39
CA ILE A 194 -21.45 9.14 8.61
C ILE A 194 -22.26 8.72 9.84
N ALA A 195 -21.66 7.90 10.70
CA ALA A 195 -22.24 7.45 11.97
C ALA A 195 -21.55 8.16 13.15
N TYR A 196 -22.34 8.52 14.16
CA TYR A 196 -21.89 9.37 15.27
C TYR A 196 -22.78 9.25 16.50
N THR A 197 -22.25 9.70 17.63
CA THR A 197 -23.04 9.95 18.85
C THR A 197 -23.20 11.44 19.07
N LEU A 198 -24.37 11.85 19.56
CA LEU A 198 -24.70 13.26 19.82
C LEU A 198 -24.79 13.49 21.34
N ARG A 199 -24.17 14.57 21.84
CA ARG A 199 -24.24 14.96 23.26
C ARG A 199 -24.29 16.48 23.41
N ALA A 200 -24.93 16.95 24.47
CA ALA A 200 -24.80 18.32 24.92
C ALA A 200 -23.54 18.48 25.78
N THR A 201 -22.72 19.49 25.49
CA THR A 201 -21.49 19.80 26.23
C THR A 201 -21.47 21.27 26.60
N SER A 202 -20.88 21.63 27.75
CA SER A 202 -20.74 23.03 28.18
C SER A 202 -19.29 23.47 28.08
N PHE A 203 -19.04 24.56 27.36
CA PHE A 203 -17.72 25.19 27.30
C PHE A 203 -17.86 26.68 27.66
N ARG A 204 -17.14 27.11 28.70
CA ARG A 204 -17.21 28.49 29.23
C ARG A 204 -18.66 28.94 29.56
N GLY A 205 -19.49 28.00 30.05
CA GLY A 205 -20.88 28.26 30.42
C GLY A 205 -21.88 28.26 29.27
N GLN A 206 -21.43 28.12 28.01
CA GLN A 206 -22.33 27.98 26.87
C GLN A 206 -22.49 26.50 26.50
N ARG A 207 -23.74 26.04 26.42
CA ARG A 207 -24.08 24.70 25.95
C ARG A 207 -23.97 24.64 24.42
N LYS A 208 -23.38 23.57 23.90
CA LYS A 208 -23.25 23.29 22.48
C LYS A 208 -23.42 21.80 22.22
N VAL A 209 -23.99 21.48 21.06
CA VAL A 209 -24.01 20.12 20.53
C VAL A 209 -22.59 19.72 20.16
N THR A 210 -22.16 18.56 20.63
CA THR A 210 -20.94 17.90 20.19
C THR A 210 -21.33 16.59 19.52
N LEU A 211 -20.92 16.44 18.26
CA LEU A 211 -21.04 15.22 17.48
C LEU A 211 -19.70 14.48 17.57
N GLN A 212 -19.72 13.25 18.06
CA GLN A 212 -18.53 12.41 18.13
C GLN A 212 -18.62 11.34 17.05
N PHE A 213 -17.64 11.35 16.15
CA PHE A 213 -17.50 10.40 15.05
C PHE A 213 -17.41 8.96 15.57
N LYS A 214 -18.06 8.02 14.87
CA LYS A 214 -17.98 6.59 15.12
C LYS A 214 -17.40 5.85 13.92
N GLU A 215 -18.02 6.00 12.75
CA GLU A 215 -17.59 5.31 11.53
C GLU A 215 -18.13 6.03 10.28
N PHE A 216 -17.59 5.74 9.10
CA PHE A 216 -18.18 6.12 7.83
C PHE A 216 -18.29 4.94 6.86
N ARG A 217 -19.18 5.06 5.87
CA ARG A 217 -19.28 4.12 4.74
C ARG A 217 -19.45 4.88 3.44
N VAL A 218 -18.56 4.67 2.48
CA VAL A 218 -18.68 5.24 1.13
C VAL A 218 -19.91 4.65 0.44
N THR A 219 -20.80 5.52 -0.07
CA THR A 219 -22.05 5.11 -0.73
C THR A 219 -21.97 5.23 -2.25
N GLU A 220 -21.20 6.20 -2.74
CA GLU A 220 -20.92 6.36 -4.17
C GLU A 220 -19.42 6.58 -4.37
N GLU A 221 -18.72 5.52 -4.76
CA GLU A 221 -17.39 5.65 -5.33
C GLU A 221 -17.52 6.33 -6.70
N LYS A 222 -16.86 7.47 -6.88
CA LYS A 222 -16.74 8.08 -8.21
C LYS A 222 -16.07 7.05 -9.11
N GLN A 223 -16.76 6.61 -10.16
CA GLN A 223 -16.15 5.75 -11.18
C GLN A 223 -14.81 6.36 -11.57
N ILE A 224 -13.74 5.57 -11.48
CA ILE A 224 -12.44 5.96 -12.00
C ILE A 224 -12.68 6.29 -13.48
N LYS A 225 -12.74 7.58 -13.81
CA LYS A 225 -12.76 8.02 -15.20
C LYS A 225 -11.42 7.62 -15.77
N ILE A 226 -11.37 6.46 -16.44
CA ILE A 226 -10.31 6.14 -17.38
C ILE A 226 -10.29 7.34 -18.32
N ARG A 227 -9.25 8.17 -18.25
CA ARG A 227 -9.09 9.28 -19.20
C ARG A 227 -9.01 8.63 -20.57
N GLU A 228 -10.04 8.80 -21.40
CA GLU A 228 -9.94 8.45 -22.81
C GLU A 228 -8.72 9.19 -23.38
N SER A 229 -7.80 8.43 -23.98
CA SER A 229 -6.59 8.97 -24.60
C SER A 229 -6.98 10.05 -25.60
N LYS A 230 -6.60 11.30 -25.33
CA LYS A 230 -6.97 12.50 -26.12
C LYS A 230 -6.23 12.61 -27.46
N PHE A 231 -5.53 11.56 -27.89
CA PHE A 231 -4.66 11.58 -29.06
C PHE A 231 -5.04 10.49 -30.06
N ASP A 232 -4.90 10.82 -31.34
CA ASP A 232 -5.10 9.91 -32.48
C ASP A 232 -3.93 8.91 -32.53
N ILE A 233 -4.22 7.60 -32.58
CA ILE A 233 -3.20 6.56 -32.64
C ILE A 233 -3.15 5.99 -34.06
N ARG A 234 -1.97 6.08 -34.68
CA ARG A 234 -1.72 5.59 -36.04
C ARG A 234 -0.78 4.39 -35.99
N ASP A 235 -1.31 3.24 -36.38
CA ASP A 235 -0.54 2.01 -36.47
C ASP A 235 0.37 2.01 -37.70
N MET A 236 1.69 2.00 -37.47
CA MET A 236 2.72 1.99 -38.50
C MET A 236 3.59 0.73 -38.41
N ARG A 237 3.20 -0.29 -37.63
CA ARG A 237 4.02 -1.49 -37.36
C ARG A 237 4.31 -2.33 -38.61
N LEU A 238 3.47 -2.22 -39.63
CA LEU A 238 3.68 -2.87 -40.94
C LEU A 238 4.50 -2.01 -41.92
N GLN A 239 4.83 -0.77 -41.57
CA GLN A 239 5.62 0.13 -42.41
C GLN A 239 7.11 0.05 -42.03
N SER A 240 7.96 -0.03 -43.04
CA SER A 240 9.40 -0.25 -42.84
C SER A 240 10.23 1.02 -42.67
N SER A 241 9.66 2.22 -42.87
CA SER A 241 10.41 3.47 -42.82
C SER A 241 9.63 4.64 -42.22
N THR A 242 10.37 5.54 -41.57
CA THR A 242 9.89 6.82 -41.04
C THR A 242 9.83 7.92 -42.11
N LEU A 243 10.09 7.59 -43.38
CA LEU A 243 10.34 8.55 -44.46
C LEU A 243 9.14 9.47 -44.77
N ASN A 244 7.94 9.11 -44.28
CA ASN A 244 6.69 9.85 -44.49
C ASN A 244 6.26 10.67 -43.26
N LEU A 245 7.07 10.71 -42.19
CA LEU A 245 6.77 11.52 -41.01
C LEU A 245 7.14 12.99 -41.25
N GLN A 246 6.47 13.89 -40.53
CA GLN A 246 6.80 15.31 -40.59
C GLN A 246 8.20 15.54 -39.97
N PRO A 247 9.00 16.47 -40.49
CA PRO A 247 10.31 16.80 -39.90
C PRO A 247 10.24 17.24 -38.43
N SER A 248 9.08 17.74 -37.98
CA SER A 248 8.82 18.16 -36.60
C SER A 248 8.33 17.05 -35.68
N THR A 249 8.10 15.83 -36.18
CA THR A 249 7.65 14.69 -35.37
C THR A 249 8.76 14.27 -34.41
N LEU A 250 8.45 14.22 -33.11
CA LEU A 250 9.40 13.74 -32.11
C LEU A 250 9.46 12.20 -32.15
N ILE A 251 10.65 11.63 -32.31
CA ILE A 251 10.84 10.18 -32.43
C ILE A 251 11.52 9.64 -31.17
N TRP A 252 10.85 8.75 -30.43
CA TRP A 252 11.46 8.00 -29.34
C TRP A 252 12.12 6.72 -29.86
N ALA A 253 13.46 6.69 -29.77
CA ALA A 253 14.28 5.55 -30.15
C ALA A 253 15.42 5.33 -29.15
N GLU A 254 15.55 4.10 -28.64
CA GLU A 254 16.54 3.74 -27.63
C GLU A 254 17.39 2.54 -28.00
N GLY A 255 18.45 2.32 -27.21
CA GLY A 255 19.34 1.19 -27.39
C GLY A 255 20.09 1.26 -28.73
N PRO A 256 20.25 0.14 -29.45
CA PRO A 256 20.95 0.09 -30.73
C PRO A 256 20.33 1.00 -31.82
N ASP A 257 19.03 1.28 -31.74
CA ASP A 257 18.28 2.08 -32.71
C ASP A 257 18.24 3.58 -32.36
N ARG A 258 19.01 4.03 -31.36
CA ARG A 258 19.03 5.43 -30.89
C ARG A 258 19.30 6.47 -31.98
N SER A 259 19.92 6.11 -33.10
CA SER A 259 20.16 7.03 -34.21
C SER A 259 18.88 7.46 -34.94
N ALA A 260 17.76 6.75 -34.74
CA ALA A 260 16.48 7.07 -35.34
C ALA A 260 15.75 8.24 -34.65
N GLY A 261 16.19 8.68 -33.48
CA GLY A 261 15.50 9.71 -32.71
C GLY A 261 16.21 10.09 -31.42
N VAL A 262 15.42 10.41 -30.39
CA VAL A 262 15.88 10.77 -29.05
C VAL A 262 15.53 9.66 -28.05
N ASN A 263 16.27 9.57 -26.95
CA ASN A 263 15.94 8.64 -25.86
C ASN A 263 14.96 9.29 -24.86
N ARG A 264 14.51 8.53 -23.85
CA ARG A 264 13.53 8.98 -22.84
C ARG A 264 13.94 10.23 -22.04
N LEU A 265 15.24 10.52 -21.91
CA LEU A 265 15.75 11.66 -21.14
C LEU A 265 15.70 12.97 -21.95
N ASP A 266 15.66 12.85 -23.27
CA ASP A 266 15.68 13.96 -24.21
C ASP A 266 14.29 14.22 -24.82
N LEU A 267 13.23 13.61 -24.27
CA LEU A 267 11.85 13.83 -24.69
C LEU A 267 11.40 15.25 -24.34
N THR A 268 10.66 15.87 -25.26
CA THR A 268 10.11 17.22 -25.12
C THR A 268 8.64 17.25 -25.57
N GLN A 269 7.94 18.32 -25.26
CA GLN A 269 6.57 18.49 -25.71
C GLN A 269 6.50 18.58 -27.24
N ALA A 270 5.60 17.80 -27.86
CA ALA A 270 5.41 17.79 -29.31
C ALA A 270 3.98 17.36 -29.68
N ASP A 271 3.42 17.97 -30.73
CA ASP A 271 2.07 17.62 -31.22
C ASP A 271 2.02 16.22 -31.87
N GLU A 272 3.13 15.78 -32.48
CA GLU A 272 3.28 14.47 -33.10
C GLU A 272 4.40 13.66 -32.44
N PHE A 273 4.09 12.46 -31.97
CA PHE A 273 5.02 11.58 -31.28
C PHE A 273 5.12 10.21 -31.96
N THR A 274 6.33 9.74 -32.22
CA THR A 274 6.58 8.42 -32.80
C THR A 274 7.27 7.52 -31.80
N ILE A 275 6.61 6.40 -31.48
CA ILE A 275 7.22 5.32 -30.70
C ILE A 275 7.91 4.38 -31.70
N TYR A 276 9.19 4.66 -31.96
CA TYR A 276 9.98 3.87 -32.89
C TYR A 276 10.40 2.55 -32.27
N THR A 277 11.01 2.60 -31.08
CA THR A 277 11.38 1.39 -30.32
C THR A 277 10.33 1.01 -29.29
N THR A 278 10.08 -0.29 -29.09
CA THR A 278 9.12 -0.75 -28.05
C THR A 278 9.57 -0.31 -26.65
N PRO A 279 8.70 0.38 -25.88
CA PRO A 279 9.01 0.78 -24.51
C PRO A 279 9.30 -0.43 -23.61
N PRO A 280 10.14 -0.29 -22.57
CA PRO A 280 10.47 -1.41 -21.69
C PRO A 280 9.35 -1.78 -20.69
N SER A 281 8.43 -0.85 -20.38
CA SER A 281 7.23 -1.13 -19.59
C SER A 281 6.10 -0.12 -19.86
N PRO A 282 4.87 -0.40 -19.37
CA PRO A 282 3.77 0.55 -19.38
C PRO A 282 4.08 1.84 -18.60
N ALA A 283 4.94 1.79 -17.58
CA ALA A 283 5.30 2.96 -16.78
C ALA A 283 6.16 3.96 -17.59
N GLU A 284 7.17 3.49 -18.32
CA GLU A 284 8.00 4.34 -19.19
C GLU A 284 7.19 4.92 -20.34
N LEU A 285 6.26 4.15 -20.91
CA LEU A 285 5.35 4.65 -21.93
C LEU A 285 4.50 5.81 -21.39
N ARG A 286 3.89 5.64 -20.22
CA ARG A 286 3.09 6.70 -19.58
C ARG A 286 3.92 7.95 -19.28
N LYS A 287 5.11 7.80 -18.69
CA LYS A 287 6.04 8.92 -18.46
C LYS A 287 6.36 9.67 -19.76
N ALA A 288 6.64 8.94 -20.85
CA ALA A 288 6.90 9.55 -22.15
C ALA A 288 5.69 10.36 -22.66
N LEU A 289 4.47 9.81 -22.57
CA LEU A 289 3.25 10.49 -22.99
C LEU A 289 2.92 11.73 -22.14
N GLU A 290 3.22 11.69 -20.83
CA GLU A 290 3.06 12.82 -19.92
C GLU A 290 4.00 13.99 -20.23
N ILE A 291 5.24 13.68 -20.65
CA ILE A 291 6.23 14.68 -21.07
C ILE A 291 5.87 15.25 -22.44
N VAL A 292 5.55 14.38 -23.41
CA VAL A 292 5.37 14.80 -24.80
C VAL A 292 4.02 15.46 -25.04
N GLN A 293 2.96 15.00 -24.35
CA GLN A 293 1.58 15.47 -24.49
C GLN A 293 1.10 15.56 -25.95
N PRO A 294 1.22 14.46 -26.74
CA PRO A 294 0.94 14.50 -28.17
C PRO A 294 -0.55 14.63 -28.47
N LYS A 295 -0.86 15.11 -29.68
CA LYS A 295 -2.17 15.01 -30.33
C LYS A 295 -2.27 13.78 -31.22
N ILE A 296 -1.14 13.32 -31.77
CA ILE A 296 -1.04 12.14 -32.64
C ILE A 296 0.13 11.27 -32.18
N VAL A 297 -0.10 9.96 -32.06
CA VAL A 297 0.94 8.97 -31.78
C VAL A 297 1.08 7.98 -32.93
N TYR A 298 2.27 7.87 -33.51
CA TYR A 298 2.62 6.85 -34.50
C TYR A 298 3.33 5.68 -33.82
N VAL A 299 2.90 4.46 -34.12
CA VAL A 299 3.45 3.24 -33.50
C VAL A 299 4.18 2.41 -34.54
N PHE A 300 5.53 2.39 -34.49
CA PHE A 300 6.33 1.45 -35.28
C PHE A 300 6.70 0.21 -34.46
N ALA A 301 6.86 0.36 -33.14
CA ALA A 301 7.07 -0.73 -32.19
C ALA A 301 8.21 -1.70 -32.61
N LYS A 302 9.32 -1.18 -33.11
CA LYS A 302 10.50 -1.99 -33.43
C LYS A 302 11.10 -2.50 -32.11
N PRO A 303 11.11 -3.82 -31.87
CA PRO A 303 11.74 -4.32 -30.66
C PRO A 303 13.25 -4.07 -30.74
N PRO A 304 13.88 -3.47 -29.71
CA PRO A 304 15.33 -3.55 -29.61
C PRO A 304 15.72 -5.03 -29.51
N ALA A 305 16.92 -5.39 -29.97
CA ALA A 305 17.39 -6.77 -29.98
C ALA A 305 17.08 -7.48 -28.65
N GLU A 306 16.43 -8.65 -28.71
CA GLU A 306 16.10 -9.44 -27.52
C GLU A 306 17.41 -9.82 -26.83
N GLN A 307 17.62 -9.32 -25.62
CA GLN A 307 18.84 -9.61 -24.85
C GLN A 307 18.51 -10.67 -23.82
N LYS A 308 19.10 -11.85 -23.97
CA LYS A 308 19.12 -12.83 -22.89
C LYS A 308 19.83 -12.21 -21.67
N PRO A 309 19.57 -12.67 -20.43
CA PRO A 309 20.22 -12.12 -19.24
C PRO A 309 21.75 -12.00 -19.36
N ASP A 310 22.41 -13.02 -19.91
CA ASP A 310 23.87 -13.01 -20.11
C ASP A 310 24.34 -11.97 -21.14
N GLU A 311 23.57 -11.76 -22.20
CA GLU A 311 23.85 -10.75 -23.24
C GLU A 311 23.64 -9.35 -22.69
N PHE A 312 22.57 -9.14 -21.92
CA PHE A 312 22.30 -7.88 -21.22
C PHE A 312 23.43 -7.54 -20.24
N LEU A 313 23.85 -8.49 -19.41
CA LEU A 313 24.96 -8.30 -18.45
C LEU A 313 26.27 -8.00 -19.17
N THR A 314 26.54 -8.68 -20.29
CA THR A 314 27.73 -8.43 -21.12
C THR A 314 27.70 -7.01 -21.70
N TYR A 315 26.54 -6.57 -22.21
CA TYR A 315 26.36 -5.22 -22.73
C TYR A 315 26.51 -4.16 -21.64
N LEU A 316 25.87 -4.37 -20.48
CA LEU A 316 25.97 -3.49 -19.32
C LEU A 316 27.41 -3.38 -18.80
N ALA A 317 28.15 -4.49 -18.71
CA ALA A 317 29.57 -4.48 -18.36
C ALA A 317 30.39 -3.64 -19.36
N GLY A 318 30.06 -3.70 -20.65
CA GLY A 318 30.63 -2.84 -21.69
C GLY A 318 30.37 -1.36 -21.45
N LEU A 319 29.14 -0.98 -21.09
CA LEU A 319 28.78 0.39 -20.71
C LEU A 319 29.52 0.84 -19.45
N CYS A 320 29.58 0.01 -18.40
CA CYS A 320 30.34 0.30 -17.19
C CYS A 320 31.82 0.54 -17.49
N LYS A 321 32.43 -0.28 -18.34
CA LYS A 321 33.82 -0.11 -18.79
C LYS A 321 34.02 1.21 -19.54
N PHE A 322 33.08 1.60 -20.39
CA PHE A 322 33.11 2.90 -21.06
C PHE A 322 33.04 4.05 -20.05
N VAL A 323 32.10 4.01 -19.10
CA VAL A 323 31.93 5.03 -18.04
C VAL A 323 33.18 5.17 -17.18
N LEU A 324 33.79 4.06 -16.77
CA LEU A 324 35.05 4.05 -16.02
C LEU A 324 36.18 4.75 -16.78
N ASN A 325 36.28 4.52 -18.09
CA ASN A 325 37.39 5.05 -18.90
C ASN A 325 37.16 6.48 -19.37
N GLN A 326 35.93 6.86 -19.71
CA GLN A 326 35.61 8.13 -20.38
C GLN A 326 34.96 9.16 -19.46
N ARG A 327 34.29 8.73 -18.39
CA ARG A 327 33.51 9.59 -17.48
C ARG A 327 33.99 9.52 -16.03
N ARG A 328 35.21 9.02 -15.80
CA ARG A 328 35.82 8.85 -14.46
C ARG A 328 34.89 8.08 -13.50
N GLY A 329 34.16 7.10 -14.02
CA GLY A 329 33.25 6.27 -13.25
C GLY A 329 31.89 6.89 -12.91
N LYS A 330 31.57 8.10 -13.39
CA LYS A 330 30.31 8.79 -13.07
C LYS A 330 29.27 8.64 -14.17
N THR A 331 28.05 8.23 -13.80
CA THR A 331 26.87 8.14 -14.68
C THR A 331 25.60 8.12 -13.83
N THR A 332 24.43 7.89 -14.43
CA THR A 332 23.18 7.65 -13.70
C THR A 332 22.52 6.34 -14.13
N ILE A 333 21.61 5.82 -13.31
CA ILE A 333 20.79 4.64 -13.65
C ILE A 333 19.98 4.96 -14.90
N SER A 334 19.38 6.14 -14.95
CA SER A 334 18.58 6.64 -16.07
C SER A 334 19.36 6.68 -17.39
N GLU A 335 20.61 7.16 -17.38
CA GLU A 335 21.48 7.16 -18.58
C GLU A 335 21.76 5.75 -19.10
N LEU A 336 22.09 4.82 -18.19
CA LEU A 336 22.37 3.43 -18.53
C LEU A 336 21.11 2.70 -19.03
N ALA A 337 19.95 3.00 -18.44
CA ALA A 337 18.65 2.47 -18.86
C ALA A 337 18.29 2.94 -20.28
N ALA A 338 18.45 4.23 -20.57
CA ALA A 338 18.23 4.80 -21.91
C ALA A 338 19.20 4.19 -22.95
N ALA A 339 20.49 4.05 -22.61
CA ALA A 339 21.51 3.51 -23.51
C ALA A 339 21.33 2.01 -23.82
N SER A 340 20.65 1.26 -22.96
CA SER A 340 20.34 -0.16 -23.12
C SER A 340 18.88 -0.43 -23.55
N ALA A 341 18.07 0.62 -23.64
CA ALA A 341 16.63 0.52 -23.71
C ALA A 341 16.02 -0.33 -22.57
N ALA A 342 16.64 -0.43 -21.39
CA ALA A 342 16.15 -1.27 -20.31
C ALA A 342 15.26 -0.51 -19.31
N ARG A 343 14.67 -1.24 -18.37
CA ARG A 343 14.09 -0.65 -17.14
C ARG A 343 15.22 -0.29 -16.18
N GLU A 344 15.03 0.77 -15.40
CA GLU A 344 15.99 1.19 -14.36
C GLU A 344 16.26 0.06 -13.35
N SER A 345 15.21 -0.71 -12.97
CA SER A 345 15.35 -1.86 -12.08
C SER A 345 16.26 -2.96 -12.63
N ALA A 346 16.26 -3.20 -13.95
CA ALA A 346 17.18 -4.16 -14.57
C ALA A 346 18.62 -3.66 -14.54
N ILE A 347 18.84 -2.34 -14.68
CA ILE A 347 20.16 -1.72 -14.56
C ILE A 347 20.68 -1.84 -13.13
N GLN A 348 19.86 -1.51 -12.15
CA GLN A 348 20.23 -1.61 -10.74
C GLN A 348 20.63 -3.04 -10.38
N LEU A 349 19.78 -4.03 -10.70
CA LEU A 349 20.07 -5.45 -10.46
C LEU A 349 21.34 -5.91 -11.22
N GLY A 350 21.54 -5.45 -12.45
CA GLY A 350 22.73 -5.77 -13.24
C GLY A 350 24.01 -5.16 -12.66
N LEU A 351 23.97 -3.93 -12.16
CA LEU A 351 25.10 -3.26 -11.51
C LEU A 351 25.46 -3.96 -10.20
N GLU A 352 24.47 -4.26 -9.36
CA GLU A 352 24.67 -5.02 -8.11
C GLU A 352 25.21 -6.43 -8.40
N TRP A 353 24.75 -7.08 -9.48
CA TRP A 353 25.25 -8.38 -9.90
C TRP A 353 26.74 -8.33 -10.32
N LEU A 354 27.14 -7.27 -11.04
CA LEU A 354 28.54 -7.04 -11.41
C LEU A 354 29.41 -6.76 -10.18
N ALA A 355 28.87 -6.05 -9.19
CA ALA A 355 29.55 -5.80 -7.92
C ALA A 355 29.75 -7.09 -7.10
N ALA A 356 28.69 -7.89 -6.95
CA ALA A 356 28.72 -9.17 -6.24
C ALA A 356 29.67 -10.18 -6.89
N GLY A 357 29.86 -10.10 -8.22
CA GLY A 357 30.85 -10.88 -8.96
C GLY A 357 32.30 -10.45 -8.77
N GLY A 358 32.54 -9.34 -8.07
CA GLY A 358 33.85 -8.73 -7.88
C GLY A 358 34.42 -8.11 -9.15
N GLN A 359 33.58 -7.76 -10.13
CA GLN A 359 34.03 -7.20 -11.42
C GLN A 359 34.30 -5.69 -11.33
N LEU A 360 33.59 -4.98 -10.45
CA LEU A 360 33.75 -3.55 -10.17
C LEU A 360 33.09 -3.19 -8.83
N SER A 361 33.37 -1.99 -8.30
CA SER A 361 32.64 -1.43 -7.17
C SER A 361 31.57 -0.47 -7.67
N VAL A 362 30.36 -0.53 -7.10
CA VAL A 362 29.22 0.32 -7.44
C VAL A 362 28.76 1.04 -6.18
N GLY A 363 28.74 2.37 -6.20
CA GLY A 363 27.98 3.20 -5.27
C GLY A 363 26.78 3.79 -5.97
N ILE A 364 25.58 3.58 -5.43
CA ILE A 364 24.32 4.14 -5.93
C ILE A 364 23.73 5.04 -4.86
N GLU A 365 23.43 6.28 -5.22
CA GLU A 365 22.69 7.24 -4.39
C GLU A 365 21.64 7.92 -5.26
N ASP A 366 20.37 7.61 -4.97
CA ASP A 366 19.22 7.92 -5.83
C ASP A 366 19.43 7.43 -7.27
N ASP A 367 19.52 8.34 -8.25
CA ASP A 367 19.80 8.03 -9.66
C ASP A 367 21.31 8.03 -9.96
N ASN A 368 22.15 8.60 -9.10
CA ASN A 368 23.58 8.76 -9.38
C ASN A 368 24.35 7.46 -9.13
N VAL A 369 25.24 7.12 -10.06
CA VAL A 369 26.07 5.91 -10.01
C VAL A 369 27.54 6.31 -10.07
N GLN A 370 28.29 5.85 -9.07
CA GLN A 370 29.75 5.95 -9.00
C GLN A 370 30.36 4.55 -9.11
N LEU A 371 31.08 4.34 -10.22
CA LEU A 371 31.82 3.11 -10.49
C LEU A 371 33.30 3.29 -10.13
N SER A 372 33.93 2.22 -9.61
CA SER A 372 35.38 2.17 -9.44
C SER A 372 35.95 0.80 -9.87
N LYS A 373 37.26 0.77 -10.16
CA LYS A 373 37.99 -0.47 -10.50
C LYS A 373 38.38 -1.29 -9.26
N GLU A 374 38.05 -0.82 -8.06
CA GLU A 374 38.32 -1.56 -6.83
C GLU A 374 37.44 -2.80 -6.81
N THR A 375 38.08 -3.96 -6.69
CA THR A 375 37.39 -5.25 -6.63
C THR A 375 36.87 -5.47 -5.22
N GLN A 376 35.57 -5.67 -5.07
CA GLN A 376 34.96 -6.12 -3.81
C GLN A 376 35.12 -7.64 -3.64
N GLU A 377 34.96 -8.11 -2.41
CA GLU A 377 34.93 -9.55 -2.12
C GLU A 377 33.75 -10.21 -2.85
N LYS A 378 34.03 -11.33 -3.52
CA LYS A 378 32.99 -12.03 -4.30
C LYS A 378 31.94 -12.59 -3.36
N ASN A 379 30.68 -12.38 -3.69
CA ASN A 379 29.54 -12.99 -3.02
C ASN A 379 28.73 -13.84 -4.03
N PRO A 380 29.10 -15.12 -4.23
CA PRO A 380 28.45 -15.99 -5.21
C PRO A 380 26.97 -16.24 -4.91
N TYR A 381 26.58 -16.24 -3.63
CA TYR A 381 25.20 -16.43 -3.22
C TYR A 381 24.32 -15.25 -3.66
N LEU A 382 24.73 -14.02 -3.29
CA LEU A 382 24.04 -12.80 -3.70
C LEU A 382 24.03 -12.65 -5.22
N GLN A 383 25.15 -12.95 -5.89
CA GLN A 383 25.22 -12.92 -7.35
C GLN A 383 24.20 -13.87 -8.01
N SER A 384 23.98 -15.05 -7.44
CA SER A 384 22.96 -15.99 -7.93
C SER A 384 21.52 -15.47 -7.71
N GLU A 385 21.22 -14.89 -6.54
CA GLU A 385 19.88 -14.33 -6.27
C GLU A 385 19.57 -13.14 -7.19
N LEU A 386 20.54 -12.23 -7.38
CA LEU A 386 20.40 -11.08 -8.28
C LEU A 386 20.19 -11.52 -9.72
N PHE A 387 20.83 -12.60 -10.17
CA PHE A 387 20.61 -13.14 -11.53
C PHE A 387 19.17 -13.62 -11.72
N ILE A 388 18.59 -14.29 -10.71
CA ILE A 388 17.19 -14.75 -10.75
C ILE A 388 16.24 -13.55 -10.81
N ALA A 389 16.45 -12.54 -9.97
CA ALA A 389 15.65 -11.31 -9.96
C ALA A 389 15.74 -10.57 -11.30
N LEU A 390 16.96 -10.40 -11.83
CA LEU A 390 17.21 -9.76 -13.13
C LEU A 390 16.48 -10.50 -14.26
N ARG A 391 16.56 -11.84 -14.28
CA ARG A 391 15.84 -12.65 -15.26
C ARG A 391 14.33 -12.41 -15.19
N GLY A 392 13.76 -12.26 -13.99
CA GLY A 392 12.35 -11.90 -13.80
C GLY A 392 11.99 -10.59 -14.50
N VAL A 393 12.75 -9.52 -14.23
CA VAL A 393 12.52 -8.19 -14.82
C VAL A 393 12.69 -8.19 -16.34
N LEU A 394 13.70 -8.89 -16.86
CA LEU A 394 13.95 -8.98 -18.30
C LEU A 394 12.85 -9.79 -19.02
N ASN A 395 12.36 -10.86 -18.40
CA ASN A 395 11.23 -11.64 -18.93
C ASN A 395 9.95 -10.80 -18.99
N GLU A 396 9.66 -10.02 -17.94
CA GLU A 396 8.49 -9.13 -17.92
C GLU A 396 8.61 -8.03 -18.97
N THR A 397 9.80 -7.43 -19.11
CA THR A 397 10.11 -6.46 -20.16
C THR A 397 9.87 -7.05 -21.54
N THR A 398 10.37 -8.27 -21.78
CA THR A 398 10.20 -8.99 -23.04
C THR A 398 8.73 -9.31 -23.33
N ALA A 399 7.99 -9.76 -22.33
CA ALA A 399 6.56 -10.06 -22.46
C ALA A 399 5.77 -8.79 -22.82
N TYR A 400 6.04 -7.68 -22.13
CA TYR A 400 5.40 -6.40 -22.43
C TYR A 400 5.74 -5.90 -23.84
N ARG A 401 7.00 -5.99 -24.27
CA ARG A 401 7.38 -5.60 -25.64
C ARG A 401 6.69 -6.43 -26.72
N LYS A 402 6.59 -7.74 -26.51
CA LYS A 402 5.84 -8.64 -27.41
C LYS A 402 4.38 -8.26 -27.45
N TYR A 403 3.76 -7.99 -26.30
CA TYR A 403 2.38 -7.50 -26.23
C TYR A 403 2.21 -6.15 -26.95
N PHE A 404 3.10 -5.19 -26.71
CA PHE A 404 3.05 -3.87 -27.35
C PHE A 404 3.21 -3.96 -28.88
N ALA A 405 4.12 -4.82 -29.36
CA ALA A 405 4.35 -5.02 -30.78
C ALA A 405 3.20 -5.77 -31.48
N LEU A 406 2.51 -6.68 -30.78
CA LEU A 406 1.52 -7.58 -31.39
C LEU A 406 0.05 -7.29 -31.06
N SER A 407 -0.25 -6.37 -30.13
CA SER A 407 -1.63 -6.09 -29.73
C SER A 407 -2.46 -5.56 -30.92
N ASP A 408 -3.60 -6.19 -31.20
CA ASP A 408 -4.56 -5.71 -32.22
C ASP A 408 -5.32 -4.46 -31.76
N ASN A 409 -5.40 -4.25 -30.44
CA ASN A 409 -6.09 -3.10 -29.87
C ASN A 409 -5.07 -2.14 -29.27
N LEU A 410 -4.66 -1.15 -30.07
CA LEU A 410 -3.71 -0.13 -29.64
C LEU A 410 -4.26 0.73 -28.50
N SER A 411 -5.57 0.99 -28.42
CA SER A 411 -6.14 1.80 -27.33
C SER A 411 -6.04 1.15 -25.95
N LYS A 412 -5.69 -0.14 -25.86
CA LYS A 412 -5.34 -0.79 -24.59
C LYS A 412 -3.87 -0.64 -24.18
N LEU A 413 -3.01 -0.15 -25.09
CA LEU A 413 -1.60 0.11 -24.80
C LEU A 413 -1.38 1.49 -24.18
N PHE A 414 -2.29 2.41 -24.45
CA PHE A 414 -2.27 3.82 -24.05
C PHE A 414 -3.37 4.09 -23.05
#